data_AF-A0A9P5MVC9-F1
#
_entry.id   AF-A0A9P5MVC9-F1
#
_cell.length_a   1.000
_cell.length_b   1.000
_cell.length_c   1.000
_cell.angle_alpha   90.00
_cell.angle_beta   90.00
_cell.angle_gamma   90.00
#
_symmetry.space_group_name_H-M   'P 1'
#
loop_
_entity.id
_entity.type
_entity.pdbx_description
1 polymer ?
#
loop_
_entity_poly.entity_id
_entity_poly.type
_entity_poly.pdbx_seq_one_letter_code
_entity_poly.pdbx_strand_id
1 'polypeptide(L)'
;MGFRQGVLLATTCFLFGVLLACFAIDYRVLFEPLTDEVVQDGFQYYRTFYNAPLGIKALLHGLIAVGVIAIITKIHRWDESAVFFDGGSLAAFVFATAMYITVTIPAIRTVVTPVEGVDTREDQIEALRVLSAGNTLIIVLLGGVLALQGGQEWARRLETRELAKIAAEEAKKIEGVKKDQ
;
A
#
# COMPACT_ATOMS: atom_id res chain seq x y z
N MET A 1 17.89 8.12 1.21
CA MET A 1 16.73 7.62 1.97
C MET A 1 16.70 8.27 3.35
N GLY A 2 15.70 9.09 3.63
CA GLY A 2 15.47 9.59 5.00
C GLY A 2 14.69 8.57 5.83
N PHE A 3 14.78 8.66 7.16
CA PHE A 3 14.06 7.78 8.10
C PHE A 3 12.56 7.64 7.78
N ARG A 4 11.88 8.75 7.45
CA ARG A 4 10.44 8.79 7.12
C ARG A 4 10.07 7.92 5.93
N GLN A 5 10.89 7.95 4.87
CA GLN A 5 10.68 7.13 3.67
C GLN A 5 10.90 5.64 3.96
N GLY A 6 11.88 5.32 4.82
CA GLY A 6 12.11 3.94 5.27
C GLY A 6 10.91 3.38 6.04
N VAL A 7 10.34 4.16 6.96
CA VAL A 7 9.12 3.78 7.70
C VAL A 7 7.94 3.55 6.75
N LEU A 8 7.70 4.48 5.82
CA LEU A 8 6.61 4.35 4.84
C LEU A 8 6.77 3.10 3.97
N LEU A 9 7.97 2.84 3.46
CA LEU A 9 8.24 1.63 2.67
C LEU A 9 8.03 0.37 3.50
N ALA A 10 8.54 0.32 4.74
CA ALA A 10 8.39 -0.84 5.60
C ALA A 10 6.92 -1.15 5.91
N THR A 11 6.11 -0.14 6.27
CA THR A 11 4.68 -0.34 6.54
C THR A 11 3.91 -0.72 5.28
N THR A 12 4.19 -0.06 4.15
CA THR A 12 3.54 -0.37 2.86
C THR A 12 3.87 -1.80 2.42
N CYS A 13 5.14 -2.22 2.48
CA CYS A 13 5.54 -3.59 2.14
C CYS A 13 4.87 -4.63 3.03
N PHE A 14 4.76 -4.38 4.34
CA PHE A 14 4.08 -5.30 5.25
C PHE A 14 2.60 -5.47 4.89
N LEU A 15 1.88 -4.35 4.74
CA LEU A 15 0.45 -4.37 4.40
C LEU A 15 0.20 -4.99 3.03
N PHE A 16 1.04 -4.66 2.04
CA PHE A 16 1.01 -5.26 0.71
C PHE A 16 1.24 -6.78 0.78
N GLY A 17 2.20 -7.24 1.58
CA GLY A 17 2.46 -8.67 1.79
C GLY A 17 1.28 -9.41 2.42
N VAL A 18 0.60 -8.81 3.41
CA VAL A 18 -0.63 -9.36 3.99
C VAL A 18 -1.72 -9.52 2.93
N LEU A 19 -1.90 -8.51 2.08
CA LEU A 19 -2.90 -8.57 1.01
C LEU A 19 -2.52 -9.58 -0.09
N LEU A 20 -1.24 -9.74 -0.40
CA LEU A 20 -0.79 -10.81 -1.31
C LEU A 20 -1.08 -12.21 -0.74
N ALA A 21 -1.02 -12.39 0.58
CA ALA A 21 -1.46 -13.64 1.20
C ALA A 21 -2.97 -13.84 1.02
N CYS A 22 -3.79 -12.80 1.23
CA CYS A 22 -5.23 -12.85 0.92
C CYS A 22 -5.49 -13.12 -0.56
N PHE A 23 -4.64 -12.61 -1.46
CA PHE A 23 -4.80 -12.79 -2.90
C PHE A 23 -4.77 -14.25 -3.34
N ALA A 24 -4.12 -15.14 -2.59
CA ALA A 24 -4.15 -16.59 -2.88
C ALA A 24 -5.58 -17.17 -2.87
N ILE A 25 -6.46 -16.63 -2.03
CA ILE A 25 -7.88 -17.00 -1.97
C ILE A 25 -8.72 -16.07 -2.85
N ASP A 26 -8.47 -14.77 -2.79
CA ASP A 26 -9.25 -13.79 -3.57
C ASP A 26 -9.15 -14.04 -5.07
N TYR A 27 -8.01 -14.54 -5.55
CA TYR A 27 -7.84 -14.89 -6.96
C TYR A 27 -8.87 -15.94 -7.42
N ARG A 28 -9.07 -16.99 -6.61
CA ARG A 28 -10.04 -18.06 -6.93
C ARG A 28 -11.46 -17.53 -6.90
N VAL A 29 -11.79 -16.69 -5.92
CA VAL A 29 -13.12 -16.06 -5.80
C VAL A 29 -13.44 -15.16 -7.00
N LEU A 30 -12.44 -14.46 -7.54
CA LEU A 30 -12.65 -13.44 -8.58
C LEU A 30 -12.48 -13.95 -10.01
N PHE A 31 -11.55 -14.88 -10.24
CA PHE A 31 -11.06 -15.22 -11.58
C PHE A 31 -11.25 -16.70 -11.96
N GLU A 32 -11.62 -17.56 -11.01
CA GLU A 32 -12.00 -18.95 -11.28
C GLU A 32 -13.52 -19.12 -11.26
N PRO A 33 -14.07 -20.24 -11.80
CA PRO A 33 -15.47 -20.57 -11.61
C PRO A 33 -15.84 -20.63 -10.12
N LEU A 34 -16.84 -19.86 -9.73
CA LEU A 34 -17.27 -19.75 -8.33
C LEU A 34 -18.08 -20.98 -7.91
N THR A 35 -17.37 -22.03 -7.52
CA THR A 35 -17.95 -23.27 -6.98
C THR A 35 -18.28 -23.13 -5.49
N ASP A 36 -19.15 -24.01 -4.98
CA ASP A 36 -19.45 -24.08 -3.54
C ASP A 36 -18.19 -24.30 -2.69
N GLU A 37 -17.21 -25.07 -3.20
CA GLU A 37 -15.93 -25.31 -2.53
C GLU A 37 -15.12 -24.02 -2.40
N VAL A 38 -14.98 -23.25 -3.49
CA VAL A 38 -14.27 -21.94 -3.49
C VAL A 38 -14.93 -20.97 -2.51
N VAL A 39 -16.27 -20.94 -2.46
CA VAL A 39 -17.02 -20.11 -1.50
C VAL A 39 -16.73 -20.54 -0.06
N GLN A 40 -16.76 -21.85 0.22
CA GLN A 40 -16.49 -22.37 1.57
C GLN A 40 -15.05 -22.09 2.01
N ASP A 41 -14.07 -22.28 1.13
CA ASP A 41 -12.67 -21.92 1.38
C ASP A 41 -12.53 -20.44 1.73
N GLY A 42 -13.16 -19.55 0.95
CA GLY A 42 -13.19 -18.12 1.21
C GLY A 42 -13.79 -17.77 2.57
N PHE A 43 -14.93 -18.37 2.93
CA PHE A 43 -15.57 -18.15 4.23
C PHE A 43 -14.68 -18.62 5.39
N GLN A 44 -14.05 -19.79 5.28
CA GLN A 44 -13.17 -20.31 6.33
C GLN A 44 -11.91 -19.46 6.49
N TYR A 45 -11.31 -19.05 5.37
CA TYR A 45 -10.14 -18.18 5.35
C TYR A 45 -10.43 -16.86 6.05
N TYR A 46 -11.48 -16.15 5.64
CA TYR A 46 -11.81 -14.85 6.22
C TYR A 46 -12.37 -14.93 7.64
N ARG A 47 -13.01 -16.04 8.02
CA ARG A 47 -13.36 -16.31 9.42
C ARG A 47 -12.13 -16.41 10.31
N THR A 48 -11.03 -16.98 9.82
CA THR A 48 -9.76 -17.05 10.56
C THR A 48 -9.20 -15.65 10.82
N PHE A 49 -9.17 -14.78 9.81
CA PHE A 49 -8.73 -13.39 9.96
C PHE A 49 -9.65 -12.58 10.88
N TYR A 50 -10.97 -12.72 10.70
CA TYR A 50 -11.95 -12.02 11.52
C TYR A 50 -11.88 -12.42 13.00
N ASN A 51 -11.59 -13.69 13.30
CA ASN A 51 -11.49 -14.21 14.67
C ASN A 51 -10.07 -14.16 15.24
N ALA A 52 -9.11 -13.58 14.52
CA ALA A 52 -7.73 -13.49 14.98
C ALA A 52 -7.64 -12.76 16.34
N PRO A 53 -6.68 -13.12 17.21
CA PRO A 53 -6.47 -12.46 18.49
C PRO A 53 -6.32 -10.94 18.36
N LEU A 54 -6.75 -10.20 19.38
CA LEU A 54 -6.74 -8.74 19.37
C LEU A 54 -5.37 -8.15 19.01
N GLY A 55 -4.28 -8.79 19.44
CA GLY A 55 -2.92 -8.36 19.12
C GLY A 55 -2.64 -8.28 17.61
N ILE A 56 -3.14 -9.24 16.82
CA ILE A 56 -2.96 -9.23 15.35
C ILE A 56 -3.75 -8.08 14.72
N LYS A 57 -5.00 -7.91 15.15
CA LYS A 57 -5.85 -6.80 14.68
C LYS A 57 -5.22 -5.45 15.03
N ALA A 58 -4.77 -5.29 16.27
CA ALA A 58 -4.13 -4.06 16.74
C ALA A 58 -2.84 -3.76 15.97
N LEU A 59 -2.02 -4.77 15.68
CA LEU A 59 -0.82 -4.63 14.85
C LEU A 59 -1.17 -4.11 13.45
N LEU A 60 -2.15 -4.72 12.77
CA LEU A 60 -2.54 -4.32 11.42
C LEU A 60 -3.05 -2.88 11.37
N HIS A 61 -3.97 -2.51 12.26
CA HIS A 61 -4.48 -1.14 12.33
C HIS A 61 -3.39 -0.15 12.76
N GLY A 62 -2.48 -0.56 13.65
CA GLY A 62 -1.32 0.22 14.06
C GLY A 62 -0.39 0.51 12.88
N LEU A 63 -0.12 -0.47 12.01
CA LEU A 63 0.71 -0.28 10.82
C LEU A 63 0.05 0.60 9.76
N ILE A 64 -1.28 0.52 9.61
CA ILE A 64 -2.04 1.47 8.79
C ILE A 64 -1.85 2.89 9.32
N ALA A 65 -2.05 3.10 10.63
CA ALA A 65 -1.87 4.41 11.26
C ALA A 65 -0.43 4.95 11.11
N VAL A 66 0.58 4.10 11.34
CA VAL A 66 1.99 4.48 11.14
C VAL A 66 2.27 4.83 9.68
N GLY A 67 1.70 4.11 8.71
CA GLY A 67 1.83 4.43 7.29
C GLY A 67 1.25 5.80 6.94
N VAL A 68 0.04 6.11 7.42
CA VAL A 68 -0.61 7.41 7.24
C VAL A 68 0.24 8.54 7.85
N ILE A 69 0.73 8.36 9.09
CA ILE A 69 1.57 9.36 9.76
C ILE A 69 2.90 9.53 9.01
N ALA A 70 3.53 8.44 8.55
CA ALA A 70 4.80 8.49 7.84
C ALA A 70 4.69 9.31 6.55
N ILE A 71 3.60 9.17 5.79
CA ILE A 71 3.42 9.93 4.56
C ILE A 71 3.05 11.39 4.79
N ILE A 72 2.19 11.68 5.77
CA ILE A 72 1.85 13.07 6.16
C ILE A 72 3.11 13.82 6.61
N THR A 73 3.94 13.20 7.46
CA THR A 73 5.17 13.82 7.95
C THR A 73 6.25 13.97 6.88
N LYS A 74 6.14 13.26 5.76
CA LYS A 74 7.05 13.38 4.62
C LYS A 74 6.77 14.65 3.79
N ILE A 75 5.52 15.10 3.70
CA ILE A 75 5.05 16.24 2.87
C ILE A 75 5.45 17.63 3.46
N HIS A 76 6.43 17.68 4.37
CA HIS A 76 6.83 18.94 4.99
C HIS A 76 7.48 19.95 4.01
N ARG A 77 8.02 19.47 2.89
CA ARG A 77 8.56 20.33 1.81
C ARG A 77 7.87 20.01 0.49
N TRP A 78 7.16 20.99 -0.04
CA TRP A 78 6.46 20.93 -1.33
C TRP A 78 7.40 21.37 -2.46
N ASP A 79 8.44 20.57 -2.72
CA ASP A 79 9.18 20.71 -3.98
C ASP A 79 8.46 19.96 -5.12
N GLU A 80 8.77 20.29 -6.38
CA GLU A 80 8.08 19.72 -7.56
C GLU A 80 8.08 18.19 -7.54
N SER A 81 9.19 17.57 -7.15
CA SER A 81 9.32 16.11 -7.05
C SER A 81 8.41 15.52 -5.97
N ALA A 82 8.39 16.15 -4.78
CA ALA A 82 7.54 15.74 -3.67
C ALA A 82 6.04 15.83 -4.02
N VAL A 83 5.60 16.80 -4.82
CA VAL A 83 4.18 16.88 -5.24
C VAL A 83 3.76 15.63 -6.00
N PHE A 84 4.55 15.18 -6.98
CA PHE A 84 4.17 14.03 -7.79
C PHE A 84 4.35 12.71 -7.05
N PHE A 85 5.51 12.50 -6.43
CA PHE A 85 5.81 11.22 -5.77
C PHE A 85 5.13 11.08 -4.42
N ASP A 86 5.26 12.08 -3.54
CA ASP A 86 4.71 12.04 -2.19
C ASP A 86 3.23 12.41 -2.14
N GLY A 87 2.79 13.39 -2.94
CA GLY A 87 1.37 13.71 -3.08
C GLY A 87 0.57 12.55 -3.71
N GLY A 88 1.09 11.94 -4.77
CA GLY A 88 0.47 10.75 -5.38
C GLY A 88 0.44 9.55 -4.43
N SER A 89 1.52 9.33 -3.69
CA SER A 89 1.57 8.27 -2.68
C SER A 89 0.58 8.53 -1.54
N LEU A 90 0.40 9.78 -1.11
CA LEU A 90 -0.56 10.15 -0.06
C LEU A 90 -1.98 9.84 -0.53
N ALA A 91 -2.34 10.30 -1.73
CA ALA A 91 -3.66 10.06 -2.30
C ALA A 91 -3.96 8.56 -2.38
N ALA A 92 -3.02 7.76 -2.91
CA ALA A 92 -3.16 6.32 -3.00
C ALA A 92 -3.30 5.65 -1.63
N PHE A 93 -2.48 6.03 -0.64
CA PHE A 93 -2.51 5.43 0.69
C PHE A 93 -3.79 5.79 1.47
N VAL A 94 -4.24 7.05 1.37
CA VAL A 94 -5.51 7.50 1.97
C VAL A 94 -6.68 6.78 1.33
N PHE A 95 -6.69 6.65 0.00
CA PHE A 95 -7.75 5.93 -0.70
C PHE A 95 -7.76 4.44 -0.34
N ALA A 96 -6.60 3.79 -0.27
CA ALA A 96 -6.46 2.42 0.24
C ALA A 96 -7.00 2.26 1.66
N THR A 97 -6.69 3.22 2.54
CA THR A 97 -7.19 3.23 3.93
C THR A 97 -8.72 3.42 3.97
N ALA A 98 -9.26 4.32 3.15
CA ALA A 98 -10.70 4.52 3.04
C ALA A 98 -11.40 3.24 2.57
N MET A 99 -10.90 2.60 1.52
CA MET A 99 -11.43 1.32 1.02
C MET A 99 -11.38 0.22 2.09
N TYR A 100 -10.29 0.13 2.84
CA TYR A 100 -10.21 -0.82 3.95
C TYR A 100 -11.35 -0.60 4.97
N ILE A 101 -11.59 0.66 5.35
CA ILE A 101 -12.60 1.01 6.35
C ILE A 101 -14.03 0.81 5.80
N THR A 102 -14.30 1.22 4.57
CA THR A 102 -15.67 1.28 4.02
C THR A 102 -16.06 0.07 3.19
N VAL A 103 -15.11 -0.75 2.76
CA VAL A 103 -15.34 -1.95 1.94
C VAL A 103 -14.89 -3.20 2.68
N THR A 104 -13.62 -3.30 3.08
CA THR A 104 -13.08 -4.52 3.68
C THR A 104 -13.74 -4.84 5.03
N ILE A 105 -13.85 -3.86 5.94
CA ILE A 105 -14.42 -4.09 7.28
C ILE A 105 -15.92 -4.50 7.24
N PRO A 106 -16.80 -3.82 6.48
CA PRO A 106 -18.19 -4.26 6.39
C PRO A 106 -18.33 -5.62 5.70
N ALA A 107 -17.63 -5.83 4.58
CA ALA A 107 -17.76 -7.06 3.82
C ALA A 107 -17.30 -8.30 4.63
N ILE A 108 -16.19 -8.22 5.36
CA ILE A 108 -15.74 -9.34 6.21
C ILE A 108 -16.72 -9.62 7.36
N ARG A 109 -17.42 -8.59 7.87
CA ARG A 109 -18.47 -8.79 8.89
C ARG A 109 -19.66 -9.56 8.32
N THR A 110 -20.15 -9.21 7.14
CA THR A 110 -21.24 -9.94 6.47
C THR A 110 -20.83 -11.38 6.15
N VAL A 111 -19.59 -11.60 5.71
CA VAL A 111 -19.05 -12.96 5.47
C VAL A 111 -19.04 -13.81 6.74
N VAL A 112 -18.64 -13.26 7.89
CA VAL A 112 -18.36 -14.07 9.09
C VAL A 112 -19.50 -14.08 10.11
N THR A 113 -20.16 -12.94 10.30
CA THR A 113 -21.26 -12.70 11.25
C THR A 113 -22.43 -12.02 10.51
N PRO A 114 -23.12 -12.76 9.61
CA PRO A 114 -24.29 -12.23 8.91
C PRO A 114 -25.40 -11.89 9.91
N VAL A 115 -26.18 -10.87 9.62
CA VAL A 115 -27.35 -10.47 10.42
C VAL A 115 -28.48 -11.47 10.18
N GLU A 116 -28.86 -12.22 11.22
CA GLU A 116 -29.92 -13.21 11.14
C GLU A 116 -31.25 -12.60 10.67
N GLY A 117 -31.88 -13.23 9.68
CA GLY A 117 -33.15 -12.77 9.10
C GLY A 117 -33.03 -11.56 8.15
N VAL A 118 -31.83 -11.03 7.93
CA VAL A 118 -31.55 -9.95 6.98
C VAL A 118 -30.59 -10.44 5.90
N ASP A 119 -29.41 -10.91 6.29
CA ASP A 119 -28.38 -11.38 5.36
C ASP A 119 -28.64 -12.84 4.99
N THR A 120 -28.83 -13.09 3.70
CA THR A 120 -28.95 -14.42 3.11
C THR A 120 -27.58 -15.02 2.79
N ARG A 121 -27.54 -16.31 2.44
CA ARG A 121 -26.30 -16.93 1.95
C ARG A 121 -25.78 -16.28 0.68
N GLU A 122 -26.67 -15.79 -0.18
CA GLU A 122 -26.29 -15.07 -1.41
C GLU A 122 -25.59 -13.75 -1.07
N ASP A 123 -26.10 -13.01 -0.08
CA ASP A 123 -25.48 -11.76 0.42
C ASP A 123 -24.08 -12.01 0.99
N GLN A 124 -23.86 -13.14 1.68
CA GLN A 124 -22.53 -13.51 2.15
C GLN A 124 -21.55 -13.81 1.01
N ILE A 125 -22.03 -14.49 -0.05
CA ILE A 125 -21.22 -14.79 -1.24
C ILE A 125 -20.88 -13.49 -1.98
N GLU A 126 -21.85 -12.58 -2.11
CA GLU A 126 -21.61 -11.26 -2.69
C GLU A 126 -20.61 -10.46 -1.85
N ALA A 127 -20.77 -10.44 -0.53
CA ALA A 127 -19.82 -9.79 0.38
C ALA A 127 -18.41 -10.38 0.26
N LEU A 128 -18.27 -11.70 0.09
CA LEU A 128 -16.97 -12.34 -0.17
C LEU A 128 -16.35 -11.81 -1.47
N ARG A 129 -17.11 -11.70 -2.56
CA ARG A 129 -16.60 -11.15 -3.83
C ARG A 129 -16.23 -9.67 -3.71
N VAL A 130 -17.04 -8.87 -3.01
CA VAL A 130 -16.77 -7.46 -2.73
C VAL A 130 -15.50 -7.30 -1.89
N LEU A 131 -15.32 -8.14 -0.87
CA LEU A 131 -14.12 -8.19 -0.04
C LEU A 131 -12.87 -8.50 -0.88
N SER A 132 -12.94 -9.56 -1.70
CA SER A 132 -11.83 -9.98 -2.57
C SER A 132 -11.47 -8.90 -3.60
N ALA A 133 -12.47 -8.28 -4.23
CA ALA A 133 -12.27 -7.18 -5.17
C ALA A 133 -11.66 -5.94 -4.47
N GLY A 134 -12.18 -5.60 -3.29
CA GLY A 134 -11.66 -4.50 -2.46
C GLY A 134 -10.19 -4.70 -2.11
N ASN A 135 -9.81 -5.89 -1.66
CA ASN A 135 -8.41 -6.23 -1.36
C ASN A 135 -7.53 -6.11 -2.61
N THR A 136 -7.99 -6.61 -3.76
CA THR A 136 -7.26 -6.52 -5.03
C THR A 136 -7.01 -5.07 -5.46
N LEU A 137 -7.99 -4.19 -5.28
CA LEU A 137 -7.82 -2.75 -5.54
C LEU A 137 -6.83 -2.11 -4.56
N ILE A 138 -6.88 -2.48 -3.28
CA ILE A 138 -5.90 -2.00 -2.28
C ILE A 138 -4.48 -2.47 -2.64
N ILE A 139 -4.30 -3.70 -3.15
CA ILE A 139 -3.01 -4.18 -3.67
C ILE A 139 -2.50 -3.24 -4.75
N VAL A 140 -3.33 -2.88 -5.74
CA VAL A 140 -2.93 -1.96 -6.81
C VAL A 140 -2.52 -0.60 -6.25
N LEU A 141 -3.27 -0.04 -5.29
CA LEU A 141 -2.96 1.25 -4.68
C LEU A 141 -1.65 1.23 -3.90
N LEU A 142 -1.45 0.22 -3.04
CA LEU A 142 -0.21 0.08 -2.28
C LEU A 142 0.99 -0.25 -3.19
N GLY A 143 0.78 -1.03 -4.25
CA GLY A 143 1.78 -1.25 -5.30
C GLY A 143 2.17 0.05 -6.00
N GLY A 144 1.20 0.93 -6.26
CA GLY A 144 1.42 2.29 -6.75
C GLY A 144 2.26 3.12 -5.78
N VAL A 145 1.98 3.06 -4.47
CA VAL A 145 2.81 3.72 -3.44
C VAL A 145 4.26 3.21 -3.51
N LEU A 146 4.47 1.88 -3.56
CA LEU A 146 5.82 1.31 -3.66
C LEU A 146 6.55 1.77 -4.93
N ALA A 147 5.85 1.80 -6.07
CA ALA A 147 6.41 2.26 -7.34
C ALA A 147 6.80 3.75 -7.28
N LEU A 148 5.95 4.61 -6.74
CA LEU A 148 6.22 6.04 -6.57
C LEU A 148 7.39 6.28 -5.61
N GLN A 149 7.42 5.60 -4.46
CA GLN A 149 8.47 5.76 -3.46
C GLN A 149 9.83 5.22 -3.96
N GLY A 150 9.82 4.13 -4.72
CA GLY A 150 11.00 3.60 -5.41
C GLY A 150 11.48 4.54 -6.54
N GLY A 151 10.55 5.06 -7.33
CA GLY A 151 10.80 6.01 -8.40
C GLY A 151 11.43 7.32 -7.89
N GLN A 152 10.93 7.84 -6.77
CA GLN A 152 11.49 9.03 -6.13
C GLN A 152 12.93 8.82 -5.66
N GLU A 153 13.23 7.66 -5.05
CA GLU A 153 14.61 7.36 -4.64
C GLU A 153 15.53 7.17 -5.85
N TRP A 154 15.04 6.57 -6.93
CA TRP A 154 15.78 6.45 -8.18
C TRP A 154 16.07 7.83 -8.81
N ALA A 155 15.05 8.69 -8.94
CA ALA A 155 15.18 10.05 -9.44
C ALA A 155 16.19 10.86 -8.61
N ARG A 156 16.07 10.82 -7.27
CA ARG A 156 17.00 11.50 -6.35
C ARG A 156 18.45 11.03 -6.54
N ARG A 157 18.67 9.72 -6.74
CA ARG A 157 20.00 9.17 -7.00
C ARG A 157 20.56 9.63 -8.34
N LEU A 158 19.72 9.76 -9.36
CA LEU A 158 20.10 10.26 -10.67
C LEU A 158 20.51 11.74 -10.58
N GLU A 159 19.68 12.58 -9.99
CA GLU A 159 19.98 14.01 -9.77
C GLU A 159 21.27 14.23 -8.99
N THR A 160 21.48 13.47 -7.90
CA THR A 160 22.71 13.55 -7.09
C THR A 160 23.95 13.23 -7.93
N ARG A 161 23.86 12.25 -8.84
CA ARG A 161 24.98 11.87 -9.72
C ARG A 161 25.27 12.95 -10.76
N GLU A 162 24.24 13.55 -11.34
CA GLU A 162 24.42 14.63 -12.33
C GLU A 162 25.01 15.90 -11.68
N LEU A 163 24.52 16.30 -10.50
CA LEU A 163 25.09 17.44 -9.76
C LEU A 163 26.57 17.21 -9.39
N ALA A 164 26.95 15.98 -9.02
CA ALA A 164 28.34 15.65 -8.72
C ALA A 164 29.26 15.75 -9.96
N LYS A 165 28.76 15.40 -11.16
CA LYS A 165 29.52 15.58 -12.41
C LYS A 165 29.72 17.05 -12.73
N ILE A 166 28.66 17.86 -12.62
CA ILE A 166 28.73 19.31 -12.86
C ILE A 166 29.75 19.96 -11.91
N ALA A 167 29.68 19.65 -10.61
CA ALA A 167 30.64 20.16 -9.63
C ALA A 167 32.09 19.73 -9.92
N ALA A 168 32.30 18.51 -10.40
CA ALA A 168 33.64 18.04 -10.79
C ALA A 168 34.17 18.75 -12.05
N GLU A 169 33.29 19.04 -13.02
CA GLU A 169 33.64 19.82 -14.21
C GLU A 169 33.98 21.28 -13.87
N GLU A 170 33.20 21.90 -12.98
CA GLU A 170 33.46 23.25 -12.48
C GLU A 170 34.79 23.32 -11.72
N ALA A 171 35.07 22.35 -10.85
CA ALA A 171 36.36 22.27 -10.15
C ALA A 171 37.55 22.16 -11.12
N LYS A 172 37.44 21.33 -12.16
CA LYS A 172 38.47 21.21 -13.21
C LYS A 172 38.67 22.51 -13.98
N LYS A 173 37.59 23.24 -14.29
CA LYS A 173 37.68 24.55 -14.97
C LYS A 173 38.41 25.57 -14.09
N ILE A 174 38.12 25.62 -12.79
CA ILE A 174 38.78 26.53 -11.84
C ILE A 174 40.28 26.20 -11.70
N GLU A 175 40.64 24.91 -11.64
CA GLU A 175 42.04 24.49 -11.58
C GLU A 175 42.82 24.79 -12.86
N GLY A 176 42.19 24.64 -14.04
CA GLY A 176 42.80 25.01 -15.32
C GLY A 176 43.13 26.50 -15.37
N VAL A 177 42.20 27.37 -14.98
CA VAL A 177 42.40 28.83 -14.94
C VAL A 177 43.54 29.24 -14.01
N LYS A 178 43.74 28.53 -12.88
CA LYS A 178 44.85 28.81 -11.94
C LYS A 178 46.22 28.35 -12.46
N LYS A 179 46.28 27.40 -13.39
CA LYS A 179 47.56 26.93 -13.98
C LYS A 179 48.03 27.81 -15.14
N ASP A 180 47.11 28.57 -15.74
CA ASP A 180 47.40 29.47 -16.86
C ASP A 180 47.72 30.93 -16.41
N GLN A 181 47.66 31.23 -15.10
CA GLN A 181 48.12 32.47 -14.48
C GLN A 181 49.49 32.29 -13.83
#